data_AF-A0A3A9GGR4-F1
#
_entry.id   AF-A0A3A9GGR4-F1
#
_cell.length_a   1.000
_cell.length_b   1.000
_cell.length_c   1.000
_cell.angle_alpha   90.00
_cell.angle_beta   90.00
_cell.angle_gamma   90.00
#
_symmetry.space_group_name_H-M   'P 1'
#
loop_
_entity.id
_entity.type
_entity.pdbx_description
1 polymer ?
#
loop_
_entity_poly.entity_id
_entity_poly.type
_entity_poly.pdbx_seq_one_letter_code
_entity_poly.pdbx_strand_id
1 'polypeptide(L)'
;MTNLSLDKLREASGAFITESDFQVIELQYLDALKSHNLTDSEELAEQFIDEWIKEQEVLCTFAETADGSIKYFCPEGMEEVKKSTMELMIEKDMSSYHWDMCRSYWKIFEEIYNTGNVDMKLLKNILSERTISHEQIYELQKAVKNRVHELIG
;
A
#
# COMPACT_ATOMS: atom_id res chain seq x y z
N MET A 1 -5.47 -15.12 8.19
CA MET A 1 -5.07 -15.56 6.85
C MET A 1 -6.34 -15.66 6.05
N THR A 2 -6.40 -14.88 4.98
CA THR A 2 -7.52 -14.87 4.04
C THR A 2 -7.27 -15.90 2.94
N ASN A 3 -8.29 -16.23 2.14
CA ASN A 3 -8.11 -17.04 0.93
C ASN A 3 -7.45 -16.25 -0.21
N LEU A 4 -7.36 -14.92 -0.10
CA LEU A 4 -6.59 -14.07 -0.98
C LEU A 4 -5.11 -14.16 -0.61
N SER A 5 -4.26 -14.60 -1.54
CA SER A 5 -2.82 -14.66 -1.35
C SER A 5 -2.07 -13.88 -2.42
N LEU A 6 -0.89 -13.38 -2.06
CA LEU A 6 -0.02 -12.63 -2.97
C LEU A 6 0.39 -13.46 -4.18
N ASP A 7 0.67 -14.75 -3.97
CA ASP A 7 1.06 -15.64 -5.06
C ASP A 7 -0.08 -15.82 -6.06
N LYS A 8 -1.31 -16.05 -5.60
CA LYS A 8 -2.49 -16.14 -6.48
C LYS A 8 -2.72 -14.84 -7.26
N LEU A 9 -2.57 -13.70 -6.58
CA LEU A 9 -2.76 -12.39 -7.21
C LEU A 9 -1.68 -12.11 -8.28
N ARG A 10 -0.42 -12.44 -8.01
CA ARG A 10 0.69 -12.32 -8.97
C ARG A 10 0.50 -13.26 -10.16
N GLU A 11 0.12 -14.50 -9.91
CA GLU A 11 -0.10 -15.51 -10.94
C GLU A 11 -1.24 -15.07 -11.89
N ALA A 12 -2.36 -14.63 -11.33
CA ALA A 12 -3.51 -14.19 -12.13
C ALA A 12 -3.26 -12.87 -12.89
N SER A 13 -2.62 -11.89 -12.26
CA SER A 13 -2.37 -10.58 -12.88
C SER A 13 -1.21 -10.58 -13.88
N GLY A 14 -0.30 -11.54 -13.76
CA GLY A 14 0.98 -11.57 -14.47
C GLY A 14 1.87 -10.37 -14.12
N ALA A 15 1.60 -9.68 -13.02
CA ALA A 15 2.28 -8.46 -12.61
C ALA A 15 3.12 -8.69 -11.35
N PHE A 16 4.28 -8.05 -11.31
CA PHE A 16 5.03 -7.89 -10.08
C PHE A 16 4.28 -6.95 -9.13
N ILE A 17 3.88 -7.50 -7.99
CA ILE A 17 3.17 -6.79 -6.91
C ILE A 17 4.00 -6.96 -5.65
N THR A 18 4.31 -5.89 -4.92
CA THR A 18 5.11 -6.00 -3.70
C THR A 18 4.29 -6.55 -2.54
N GLU A 19 4.96 -7.05 -1.49
CA GLU A 19 4.26 -7.44 -0.25
C GLU A 19 3.55 -6.25 0.41
N SER A 20 4.10 -5.05 0.30
CA SER A 20 3.49 -3.83 0.87
C SER A 20 2.21 -3.46 0.11
N ASP A 21 2.24 -3.49 -1.23
CA ASP A 21 1.05 -3.26 -2.05
C ASP A 21 -0.02 -4.32 -1.75
N PHE A 22 0.41 -5.59 -1.61
CA PHE A 22 -0.50 -6.69 -1.29
C PHE A 22 -1.23 -6.50 0.03
N GLN A 23 -0.57 -6.00 1.07
CA GLN A 23 -1.24 -5.75 2.36
C GLN A 23 -2.36 -4.71 2.23
N VAL A 24 -2.19 -3.69 1.37
CA VAL A 24 -3.25 -2.72 1.09
C VAL A 24 -4.40 -3.39 0.33
N ILE A 25 -4.09 -4.24 -0.65
CA ILE A 25 -5.09 -4.99 -1.43
C ILE A 25 -5.84 -6.00 -0.54
N GLU A 26 -5.16 -6.66 0.40
CA GLU A 26 -5.79 -7.56 1.37
C GLU A 26 -6.78 -6.82 2.28
N LEU A 27 -6.46 -5.59 2.70
CA LEU A 27 -7.40 -4.75 3.43
C LEU A 27 -8.63 -4.39 2.59
N GLN A 28 -8.46 -4.08 1.30
CA GLN A 28 -9.59 -3.82 0.38
C GLN A 28 -10.51 -5.04 0.27
N TYR A 29 -9.92 -6.24 0.16
CA TYR A 29 -10.67 -7.49 0.12
C TYR A 29 -11.47 -7.72 1.41
N LEU A 30 -10.84 -7.53 2.57
CA LEU A 30 -11.50 -7.66 3.88
C LEU A 30 -12.66 -6.67 4.05
N ASP A 31 -12.48 -5.42 3.60
CA ASP A 31 -13.54 -4.41 3.63
C ASP A 31 -14.69 -4.74 2.65
N ALA A 32 -14.38 -5.30 1.48
CA ALA A 32 -15.38 -5.78 0.53
C ALA A 32 -16.22 -6.92 1.12
N LEU A 33 -15.59 -7.91 1.76
CA LEU A 33 -16.30 -8.99 2.47
C LEU A 33 -17.21 -8.44 3.57
N LYS A 34 -16.68 -7.52 4.39
CA LYS A 34 -17.41 -6.94 5.52
C LYS A 34 -18.60 -6.09 5.08
N SER A 35 -18.44 -5.26 4.05
CA SER A 35 -19.51 -4.38 3.54
C SER A 35 -20.68 -5.17 2.93
N HIS A 36 -20.43 -6.36 2.40
CA HIS A 36 -21.44 -7.24 1.83
C HIS A 36 -21.88 -8.37 2.79
N ASN A 37 -21.35 -8.39 4.02
CA ASN A 37 -21.60 -9.43 5.02
C ASN A 37 -21.31 -10.85 4.49
N LEU A 38 -20.22 -10.99 3.73
CA LEU A 38 -19.72 -12.24 3.17
C LEU A 38 -18.64 -12.84 4.08
N THR A 39 -18.56 -14.17 4.06
CA THR A 39 -17.48 -14.92 4.73
C THR A 39 -16.41 -15.23 3.70
N ASP A 40 -15.15 -15.03 4.06
CA ASP A 40 -13.99 -15.37 3.21
C ASP A 40 -14.07 -16.81 2.67
N SER A 41 -13.88 -16.95 1.36
CA SER A 41 -13.84 -18.23 0.64
C SER A 41 -12.91 -18.15 -0.56
N GLU A 42 -12.46 -19.30 -1.06
CA GLU A 42 -11.62 -19.36 -2.26
C GLU A 42 -12.30 -18.76 -3.50
N GLU A 43 -13.59 -19.06 -3.71
CA GLU A 43 -14.39 -18.52 -4.81
C GLU A 43 -14.48 -16.98 -4.76
N LEU A 44 -14.65 -16.41 -3.57
CA LEU A 44 -14.72 -14.95 -3.41
C LEU A 44 -13.36 -14.28 -3.58
N ALA A 45 -12.27 -14.93 -3.18
CA ALA A 45 -10.92 -14.44 -3.41
C ALA A 45 -10.60 -14.43 -4.92
N GLU A 46 -10.97 -15.49 -5.65
CA GLU A 46 -10.81 -15.56 -7.11
C GLU A 46 -11.66 -14.49 -7.82
N GLN A 47 -12.93 -14.34 -7.41
CA GLN A 47 -13.80 -13.29 -7.94
C GLN A 47 -13.22 -11.90 -7.69
N PHE A 48 -12.72 -11.64 -6.47
CA PHE A 48 -12.09 -10.37 -6.13
C PHE A 48 -10.84 -10.11 -6.98
N ILE A 49 -9.98 -11.11 -7.18
CA ILE A 49 -8.79 -11.00 -8.04
C ILE A 49 -9.21 -10.60 -9.47
N ASP A 50 -10.20 -11.27 -10.04
CA ASP A 50 -10.68 -11.00 -11.40
C ASP A 50 -11.28 -9.59 -11.54
N GLU A 51 -12.06 -9.15 -10.55
CA GLU A 51 -12.63 -7.81 -10.51
C GLU A 51 -11.56 -6.74 -10.32
N TRP A 52 -10.62 -6.97 -9.41
CA TRP A 52 -9.52 -6.07 -9.11
C TRP A 52 -8.59 -5.88 -10.30
N ILE A 53 -8.23 -6.95 -11.03
CA ILE A 53 -7.40 -6.87 -12.23
C ILE A 53 -8.09 -6.00 -13.30
N LYS A 54 -9.39 -6.23 -13.56
CA LYS A 54 -10.15 -5.44 -14.54
C LYS A 54 -10.21 -3.97 -14.15
N GLU A 55 -10.39 -3.70 -12.85
CA GLU A 55 -10.34 -2.33 -12.34
C GLU A 55 -8.97 -1.68 -12.58
N GLN A 56 -7.88 -2.38 -12.27
CA GLN A 56 -6.51 -1.88 -12.44
C GLN A 56 -6.15 -1.65 -13.93
N GLU A 57 -6.65 -2.49 -14.83
CA GLU A 57 -6.52 -2.27 -16.28
C GLU A 57 -7.24 -0.99 -16.73
N VAL A 58 -8.46 -0.74 -16.21
CA VAL A 58 -9.22 0.48 -16.52
C VAL A 58 -8.56 1.73 -15.93
N LEU A 59 -8.00 1.62 -14.73
CA LEU A 59 -7.28 2.70 -14.05
C LEU A 59 -5.86 2.92 -14.62
N CYS A 60 -5.42 2.08 -15.56
CA CYS A 60 -4.06 2.10 -16.11
C CYS A 60 -2.98 2.03 -15.01
N THR A 61 -3.18 1.23 -13.97
CA THR A 61 -2.23 1.06 -12.84
C THR A 61 -1.26 -0.09 -13.06
N PHE A 62 -1.34 -0.78 -14.20
CA PHE A 62 -0.27 -1.67 -14.66
C PHE A 62 0.68 -0.93 -15.60
N ALA A 63 1.97 -1.03 -15.28
CA ALA A 63 3.04 -0.52 -16.11
C ALA A 63 3.95 -1.67 -16.55
N GLU A 64 4.81 -1.36 -17.53
CA GLU A 64 5.81 -2.29 -18.04
C GLU A 64 7.16 -1.59 -18.08
N THR A 65 8.22 -2.36 -17.79
CA THR A 65 9.58 -1.88 -17.98
C THR A 65 9.85 -1.51 -19.43
N ALA A 66 10.83 -0.64 -19.67
CA ALA A 66 11.19 -0.16 -21.00
C ALA A 66 11.58 -1.30 -21.96
N ASP A 67 12.13 -2.40 -21.43
CA ASP A 67 12.49 -3.61 -22.18
C ASP A 67 11.32 -4.62 -22.30
N GLY A 68 10.16 -4.33 -21.70
CA GLY A 68 8.97 -5.18 -21.70
C GLY A 68 9.12 -6.48 -20.90
N SER A 69 10.19 -6.63 -20.12
CA SER A 69 10.48 -7.89 -19.41
C SER A 69 9.66 -8.07 -18.13
N ILE A 70 9.21 -6.97 -17.51
CA ILE A 70 8.43 -6.99 -16.27
C ILE A 70 7.20 -6.11 -16.42
N LYS A 71 6.02 -6.71 -16.25
CA LYS A 71 4.77 -6.00 -15.91
C LYS A 71 4.74 -5.81 -14.40
N TYR A 72 4.41 -4.62 -13.91
CA TYR A 72 4.35 -4.32 -12.47
C TYR A 72 3.16 -3.44 -12.11
N PHE A 73 2.72 -3.54 -10.86
CA PHE A 73 1.68 -2.68 -10.31
C PHE A 73 2.25 -1.33 -9.83
N CYS A 74 1.65 -0.25 -10.31
CA CYS A 74 1.96 1.13 -9.99
C CYS A 74 0.67 1.83 -9.53
N PRO A 75 0.41 1.93 -8.22
CA PRO A 75 -0.83 2.51 -7.70
C PRO A 75 -1.00 4.00 -8.05
N GLU A 76 0.09 4.70 -8.36
CA GLU A 76 0.08 6.08 -8.85
C GLU A 76 -0.41 6.23 -10.30
N GLY A 77 -0.59 5.12 -11.02
CA GLY A 77 -0.97 5.08 -12.43
C GLY A 77 0.23 4.96 -13.38
N MET A 78 -0.06 4.89 -14.68
CA MET A 78 0.96 4.69 -15.72
C MET A 78 1.96 5.85 -15.74
N GLU A 79 3.24 5.56 -15.50
CA GLU A 79 4.29 6.57 -15.59
C GLU A 79 4.51 7.01 -17.05
N GLU A 80 4.66 8.32 -17.26
CA GLU A 80 4.96 8.87 -18.60
C GLU A 80 6.30 8.37 -19.16
N VAL A 81 7.21 7.96 -18.27
CA VAL A 81 8.53 7.42 -18.61
C VAL A 81 8.64 6.00 -18.08
N LYS A 82 8.77 5.02 -18.98
CA LYS A 82 9.01 3.62 -18.60
C LYS A 82 10.39 3.45 -17.97
N LYS A 83 10.43 2.95 -16.75
CA LYS A 83 11.68 2.57 -16.05
C LYS A 83 12.33 1.37 -16.73
N SER A 84 13.65 1.33 -16.78
CA SER A 84 14.36 0.07 -17.05
C SER A 84 14.14 -0.93 -15.92
N THR A 85 14.35 -2.22 -16.23
CA THR A 85 14.26 -3.28 -15.22
C THR A 85 15.18 -3.03 -14.03
N MET A 86 16.39 -2.51 -14.26
CA MET A 86 17.33 -2.20 -13.19
C MET A 86 16.83 -1.05 -12.31
N GLU A 87 16.25 0.00 -12.91
CA GLU A 87 15.68 1.13 -12.16
C GLU A 87 14.47 0.68 -11.33
N LEU A 88 13.59 -0.15 -11.91
CA LEU A 88 12.47 -0.74 -11.18
C LEU A 88 12.98 -1.61 -10.02
N MET A 89 14.00 -2.44 -10.23
CA MET A 89 14.55 -3.28 -9.17
C MET A 89 15.22 -2.46 -8.08
N ILE A 90 15.98 -1.41 -8.42
CA ILE A 90 16.57 -0.49 -7.43
C ILE A 90 15.46 0.23 -6.65
N GLU A 91 14.46 0.77 -7.33
CA GLU A 91 13.34 1.43 -6.67
C GLU A 91 12.59 0.46 -5.76
N LYS A 92 12.29 -0.75 -6.24
CA LYS A 92 11.54 -1.74 -5.47
C LYS A 92 12.37 -2.34 -4.34
N ASP A 93 13.68 -2.44 -4.49
CA ASP A 93 14.63 -2.75 -3.42
C ASP A 93 14.63 -1.62 -2.37
N MET A 94 14.69 -0.36 -2.81
CA MET A 94 14.60 0.84 -1.99
C MET A 94 13.20 1.10 -1.40
N SER A 95 12.13 0.52 -1.95
CA SER A 95 10.77 0.54 -1.37
C SER A 95 10.48 -0.70 -0.53
N SER A 96 11.22 -1.79 -0.71
CA SER A 96 11.29 -2.90 0.26
C SER A 96 11.98 -2.46 1.56
N TYR A 97 12.77 -1.38 1.47
CA TYR A 97 13.31 -0.59 2.59
C TYR A 97 12.18 0.14 3.33
N HIS A 98 11.45 -0.61 4.14
CA HIS A 98 10.79 -0.18 5.38
C HIS A 98 11.62 0.78 6.27
N TRP A 99 12.90 1.01 5.96
CA TRP A 99 13.89 1.63 6.83
C TRP A 99 14.09 3.15 6.64
N ASP A 100 14.09 3.67 5.41
CA ASP A 100 14.39 5.09 5.18
C ASP A 100 13.14 5.99 5.34
N MET A 101 11.96 5.49 4.94
CA MET A 101 10.69 6.17 5.24
C MET A 101 10.43 6.25 6.75
N CYS A 102 10.73 5.18 7.51
CA CYS A 102 10.65 5.24 8.97
C CYS A 102 11.53 6.35 9.55
N ARG A 103 12.72 6.60 8.99
CA ARG A 103 13.63 7.67 9.44
C ARG A 103 13.18 9.07 9.08
N SER A 104 12.66 9.28 7.87
CA SER A 104 12.15 10.60 7.44
C SER A 104 10.87 10.95 8.19
N TYR A 105 9.97 9.98 8.40
CA TYR A 105 8.81 10.19 9.25
C TYR A 105 9.19 10.33 10.73
N TRP A 106 10.24 9.67 11.22
CA TRP A 106 10.74 9.85 12.59
C TRP A 106 11.09 11.31 12.90
N LYS A 107 11.76 12.01 11.98
CA LYS A 107 12.07 13.44 12.13
C LYS A 107 10.81 14.30 12.17
N ILE A 108 9.82 13.99 11.32
CA ILE A 108 8.53 14.69 11.29
C ILE A 108 7.74 14.41 12.59
N PHE A 109 7.78 13.18 13.10
CA PHE A 109 7.15 12.81 14.38
C PHE A 109 7.84 13.44 15.59
N GLU A 110 9.17 13.53 15.58
CA GLU A 110 9.96 14.24 16.59
C GLU A 110 9.66 15.75 16.56
N GLU A 111 9.51 16.34 15.38
CA GLU A 111 9.11 17.74 15.20
C GLU A 111 7.67 17.99 15.67
N ILE A 112 6.73 17.09 15.36
CA ILE A 112 5.34 17.16 15.84
C ILE A 112 5.25 16.95 17.36
N TYR A 113 6.06 16.03 17.93
CA TYR A 113 6.18 15.85 19.38
C TYR A 113 6.69 17.12 20.07
N ASN A 114 7.70 17.76 19.47
CA ASN A 114 8.31 18.98 19.99
C ASN A 114 7.42 20.23 19.80
N THR A 115 6.54 20.24 18.80
CA THR A 115 5.66 21.39 18.47
C THR A 115 4.21 21.25 18.94
N GLY A 116 3.79 20.05 19.34
CA GLY A 116 2.69 19.83 20.29
C GLY A 116 1.25 19.76 19.76
N ASN A 117 0.99 19.20 18.58
CA ASN A 117 -0.35 19.27 17.95
C ASN A 117 -0.96 17.93 17.45
N VAL A 118 -0.69 16.80 18.11
CA VAL A 118 -1.29 15.48 17.79
C VAL A 118 -1.66 14.73 19.08
N ASP A 119 -2.61 13.79 18.98
CA ASP A 119 -2.97 12.85 20.05
C ASP A 119 -1.72 12.15 20.62
N MET A 120 -1.30 12.62 21.80
CA MET A 120 -0.08 12.19 22.45
C MET A 120 -0.07 10.70 22.82
N LYS A 121 -1.25 10.06 22.92
CA LYS A 121 -1.35 8.64 23.26
C LYS A 121 -1.04 7.76 22.06
N LEU A 122 -1.54 8.14 20.88
CA LEU A 122 -1.21 7.49 19.61
C LEU A 122 0.29 7.66 19.31
N LEU A 123 0.81 8.88 19.45
CA LEU A 123 2.22 9.20 19.19
C LEU A 123 3.16 8.43 20.13
N LYS A 124 2.79 8.30 21.41
CA LYS A 124 3.60 7.58 22.40
C LYS A 124 3.64 6.08 22.15
N ASN A 125 2.56 5.48 21.66
CA ASN A 125 2.54 4.06 21.28
C ASN A 125 3.45 3.82 20.08
N ILE A 126 3.36 4.67 19.05
CA ILE A 126 4.20 4.64 17.85
C ILE A 126 5.69 4.79 18.19
N LEU A 127 6.04 5.75 19.06
CA LEU A 127 7.43 6.00 19.48
C LEU A 127 8.00 4.95 20.44
N SER A 128 7.14 4.13 21.07
CA SER A 128 7.56 3.06 21.96
C SER A 128 7.99 1.77 21.23
N GLU A 129 7.64 1.66 19.95
CA GLU A 129 8.00 0.54 19.10
C GLU A 129 9.24 0.86 18.25
N ARG A 130 10.14 -0.12 18.09
CA ARG A 130 11.35 0.04 17.24
C ARG A 130 11.04 0.05 15.74
N THR A 131 9.85 -0.40 15.36
CA THR A 131 9.34 -0.55 14.00
C THR A 131 7.85 -0.28 14.04
N ILE A 132 7.35 0.61 13.18
CA ILE A 132 5.92 0.93 13.07
C ILE A 132 5.24 -0.19 12.26
N SER A 133 4.10 -0.69 12.72
CA SER A 133 3.30 -1.66 11.97
C SER A 133 2.51 -0.99 10.83
N HIS A 134 2.19 -1.74 9.77
CA HIS A 134 1.38 -1.24 8.66
C HIS A 134 0.02 -0.67 9.09
N GLU A 135 -0.61 -1.28 10.09
CA GLU A 135 -1.87 -0.79 10.68
C GLU A 135 -1.69 0.59 11.33
N GLN A 136 -0.55 0.82 12.00
CA GLN A 136 -0.22 2.12 12.59
C GLN A 136 0.06 3.18 11.51
N ILE A 137 0.72 2.81 10.40
CA ILE A 137 0.92 3.70 9.24
C ILE A 137 -0.43 4.08 8.63
N TYR A 138 -1.34 3.12 8.47
CA TYR A 138 -2.67 3.33 7.90
C TYR A 138 -3.52 4.28 8.75
N GLU A 139 -3.60 4.06 10.06
CA GLU A 139 -4.34 4.95 10.97
C GLU A 139 -3.74 6.37 11.03
N LEU A 140 -2.42 6.49 10.92
CA LEU A 140 -1.72 7.78 10.79
C LEU A 140 -2.09 8.51 9.50
N GLN A 141 -2.06 7.84 8.35
CA GLN A 141 -2.43 8.44 7.07
C GLN A 141 -3.88 8.93 7.08
N LYS A 142 -4.78 8.17 7.72
CA LYS A 142 -6.18 8.54 7.91
C LYS A 142 -6.32 9.79 8.78
N ALA A 143 -5.60 9.88 9.89
CA ALA A 143 -5.61 11.05 10.77
C ALA A 143 -5.06 12.31 10.08
N VAL A 144 -3.96 12.18 9.32
CA VAL A 144 -3.37 13.29 8.56
C VAL A 144 -4.30 13.74 7.43
N LYS A 145 -4.91 12.81 6.67
CA LYS A 145 -5.88 13.15 5.62
C LYS A 145 -7.10 13.91 6.16
N ASN A 146 -7.64 13.49 7.30
CA ASN A 146 -8.75 14.20 7.95
C ASN A 146 -8.34 15.62 8.35
N ARG A 147 -7.13 15.78 8.91
CA ARG A 147 -6.63 17.10 9.32
C ARG A 147 -6.35 18.02 8.13
N VAL A 148 -5.83 17.48 7.04
CA VAL A 148 -5.62 18.21 5.78
C VAL A 148 -6.97 18.63 5.20
N HIS A 149 -8.00 17.77 5.23
CA HIS A 149 -9.37 18.15 4.84
C HIS A 149 -9.91 19.31 5.70
N GLU A 150 -9.77 19.26 7.02
CA GLU A 150 -10.21 20.33 7.93
C GLU A 150 -9.51 21.67 7.69
N LEU A 151 -8.25 21.64 7.23
CA LEU A 151 -7.45 22.84 6.98
C LEU A 151 -7.69 23.44 5.60
N ILE A 152 -8.15 22.64 4.63
CA ILE A 152 -8.40 23.08 3.25
C ILE A 152 -9.89 23.44 3.05
N GLY A 153 -10.79 22.94 3.90
CA GLY A 153 -12.23 23.26 3.89
C GLY A 153 -13.07 22.24 3.14
#